data_AF-A0A0C9TVN4-F1
#
_entry.id   AF-A0A0C9TVN4-F1
#
_cell.length_a   1.000
_cell.length_b   1.000
_cell.length_c   1.000
_cell.angle_alpha   90.00
_cell.angle_beta   90.00
_cell.angle_gamma   90.00
#
_symmetry.space_group_name_H-M   'P 1'
#
loop_
_entity.id
_entity.type
_entity.pdbx_description
1 polymer ?
#
loop_
_entity_poly.entity_id
_entity_poly.type
_entity_poly.pdbx_seq_one_letter_code
_entity_poly.pdbx_strand_id
1 'polypeptide(L)'
;AKQVSSSDPHAAFENHLEINSPPHNGPLFAYRNGKSHKALTKGKFLLVLASALKASGRPPMQGHGIRIGSTLKYLLRNIPFDVIKVKGRWASDAFLVYLCRHAQILAPYMQTQPSLHESFLRLTLPPIR
;
A
#
# COMPACT_ATOMS: atom_id res chain seq x y z
N ALA A 1 -0.64 8.39 11.96
CA ALA A 1 -0.85 9.77 11.45
C ALA A 1 -2.08 9.78 10.57
N LYS A 2 -3.01 10.72 10.80
CA LYS A 2 -4.20 10.93 9.96
C LYS A 2 -3.77 11.41 8.57
N GLN A 3 -4.40 10.90 7.51
CA GLN A 3 -4.15 11.38 6.15
C GLN A 3 -5.14 12.51 5.85
N VAL A 4 -4.68 13.69 5.42
CA VAL A 4 -5.53 14.89 5.24
C VAL A 4 -5.69 15.23 3.75
N SER A 5 -5.88 14.21 2.91
CA SER A 5 -6.02 14.38 1.45
C SER A 5 -7.39 13.91 0.98
N SER A 6 -7.69 14.10 -0.31
CA SER A 6 -8.84 13.49 -1.00
C SER A 6 -8.86 11.96 -0.95
N SER A 7 -7.81 11.33 -0.41
CA SER A 7 -7.73 9.90 -0.15
C SER A 7 -7.67 9.58 1.35
N ASP A 8 -8.20 10.45 2.22
CA ASP A 8 -8.34 10.17 3.66
C ASP A 8 -9.24 8.94 3.88
N PRO A 9 -8.71 7.83 4.45
CA PRO A 9 -9.51 6.64 4.68
C PRO A 9 -10.64 6.86 5.70
N HIS A 10 -10.50 7.81 6.64
CA HIS A 10 -11.57 8.09 7.60
C HIS A 10 -12.75 8.76 6.89
N ALA A 11 -12.51 9.86 6.18
CA ALA A 11 -13.55 10.54 5.41
C ALA A 11 -14.21 9.60 4.38
N ALA A 12 -13.42 8.77 3.68
CA ALA A 12 -13.96 7.79 2.75
C ALA A 12 -14.83 6.72 3.42
N PHE A 13 -14.48 6.31 4.65
CA PHE A 13 -15.24 5.35 5.43
C PHE A 13 -16.54 5.94 5.96
N GLU A 14 -16.52 7.16 6.52
CA GLU A 14 -17.74 7.86 6.94
C GLU A 14 -18.72 8.03 5.78
N ASN A 15 -18.23 8.48 4.62
CA ASN A 15 -19.05 8.58 3.41
C ASN A 15 -19.62 7.21 2.96
N HIS A 16 -18.87 6.12 3.16
CA HIS A 16 -19.38 4.78 2.90
C HIS A 16 -20.55 4.43 3.82
N LEU A 17 -20.44 4.72 5.12
CA LEU A 17 -21.50 4.50 6.10
C LEU A 17 -22.75 5.32 5.78
N GLU A 18 -22.57 6.58 5.39
CA GLU A 18 -23.65 7.49 5.02
C GLU A 18 -24.39 7.02 3.77
N ILE A 19 -23.67 6.75 2.68
CA ILE A 19 -24.28 6.42 1.37
C ILE A 19 -24.82 4.98 1.35
N ASN A 20 -24.08 4.04 1.92
CA ASN A 20 -24.40 2.62 1.79
C ASN A 20 -25.21 2.08 2.97
N SER A 21 -25.09 2.72 4.15
CA SER A 21 -25.74 2.30 5.40
C SER A 21 -25.69 0.77 5.59
N PRO A 22 -24.48 0.18 5.68
CA PRO A 22 -24.34 -1.27 5.76
C PRO A 22 -25.03 -1.83 7.02
N PRO A 23 -25.61 -3.04 6.98
CA PRO A 23 -26.28 -3.62 8.14
C PRO A 23 -25.31 -3.81 9.31
N HIS A 24 -25.74 -3.50 10.54
CA HIS A 24 -24.91 -3.64 11.75
C HIS A 24 -24.35 -5.05 11.96
N ASN A 25 -25.13 -6.08 11.58
CA ASN A 25 -24.76 -7.49 11.72
C ASN A 25 -24.27 -8.08 10.38
N GLY A 26 -23.95 -7.24 9.41
CA GLY A 26 -23.57 -7.63 8.05
C GLY A 26 -22.10 -7.34 7.73
N PRO A 27 -21.68 -7.61 6.47
CA PRO A 27 -20.33 -7.28 6.02
C PRO A 27 -20.09 -5.77 6.09
N LEU A 28 -18.95 -5.38 6.68
CA LEU A 28 -18.58 -3.96 6.86
C LEU A 28 -18.62 -3.18 5.55
N PHE A 29 -18.07 -3.76 4.48
CA PHE A 29 -18.15 -3.21 3.13
C PHE A 29 -19.31 -3.87 2.38
N ALA A 30 -20.52 -3.36 2.59
CA ALA A 30 -21.69 -3.72 1.82
C ALA A 30 -22.23 -2.48 1.10
N TYR A 31 -22.70 -2.65 -0.14
CA TYR A 31 -23.24 -1.55 -0.95
C TYR A 31 -24.71 -1.79 -1.29
N ARG A 32 -25.46 -0.70 -1.52
CA ARG A 32 -26.88 -0.77 -1.86
C ARG A 32 -27.06 -1.33 -3.27
N ASN A 33 -27.99 -2.26 -3.41
CA ASN A 33 -28.41 -2.86 -4.66
C ASN A 33 -29.94 -2.89 -4.71
N GLY A 34 -30.54 -1.76 -5.09
CA GLY A 34 -31.98 -1.55 -4.97
C GLY A 34 -32.41 -1.48 -3.50
N LYS A 35 -33.37 -2.34 -3.12
CA LYS A 35 -33.88 -2.42 -1.73
C LYS A 35 -33.03 -3.29 -0.80
N SER A 36 -31.99 -3.96 -1.30
CA SER A 36 -31.13 -4.86 -0.52
C SER A 36 -29.67 -4.41 -0.52
N HIS A 37 -28.87 -5.03 0.35
CA HIS A 37 -27.42 -4.84 0.41
C HIS A 37 -26.70 -6.05 -0.17
N LYS A 38 -25.55 -5.80 -0.81
CA LYS A 38 -24.64 -6.85 -1.28
C LYS A 38 -23.26 -6.64 -0.68
N ALA A 39 -22.62 -7.73 -0.25
CA ALA A 39 -21.23 -7.72 0.18
C ALA A 39 -20.31 -7.33 -0.98
N LEU A 40 -19.32 -6.48 -0.70
CA LEU A 40 -18.29 -6.14 -1.67
C LEU A 40 -17.33 -7.33 -1.84
N THR A 41 -17.42 -8.00 -2.98
CA THR A 41 -16.49 -9.08 -3.32
C THR A 41 -15.19 -8.54 -3.93
N LYS A 42 -14.11 -9.33 -3.83
CA LYS A 42 -12.84 -9.03 -4.52
C LYS A 42 -13.05 -8.76 -6.02
N GLY A 43 -13.86 -9.58 -6.68
CA GLY A 43 -14.14 -9.45 -8.11
C GLY A 43 -14.82 -8.13 -8.44
N LYS A 44 -15.85 -7.75 -7.67
CA LYS A 44 -16.56 -6.47 -7.87
C LYS A 44 -15.64 -5.27 -7.60
N PHE A 45 -14.85 -5.34 -6.53
CA PHE A 45 -13.87 -4.31 -6.19
C PHE A 45 -12.85 -4.10 -7.31
N LEU A 46 -12.22 -5.18 -7.79
CA LEU A 46 -11.24 -5.09 -8.87
C LEU A 46 -11.84 -4.61 -10.19
N LEU A 47 -13.09 -4.99 -10.49
CA LEU A 47 -13.81 -4.52 -11.66
C LEU A 47 -14.02 -3.00 -11.60
N VAL A 48 -14.54 -2.48 -10.47
CA VAL A 48 -14.76 -1.03 -10.29
C VAL A 48 -13.44 -0.26 -10.39
N LEU A 49 -12.37 -0.77 -9.77
CA LEU A 49 -11.05 -0.16 -9.84
C LEU A 49 -10.52 -0.15 -11.28
N ALA A 50 -10.65 -1.26 -12.01
CA ALA A 50 -10.21 -1.34 -13.40
C ALA A 50 -10.97 -0.36 -14.31
N SER A 51 -12.29 -0.21 -14.10
CA SER A 51 -13.11 0.79 -14.80
C SER A 51 -12.64 2.21 -14.53
N ALA A 52 -12.38 2.56 -13.26
CA ALA A 52 -11.89 3.89 -12.88
C ALA A 52 -10.49 4.17 -13.47
N LEU A 53 -9.58 3.19 -13.43
CA LEU A 53 -8.25 3.31 -14.02
C LEU A 53 -8.34 3.52 -15.54
N LYS A 54 -9.17 2.73 -16.23
CA LYS A 54 -9.41 2.86 -17.67
C LYS A 54 -9.94 4.26 -18.02
N ALA A 55 -10.90 4.78 -17.27
CA ALA A 55 -11.45 6.13 -17.47
C ALA A 55 -10.38 7.22 -17.29
N SER A 56 -9.37 6.97 -16.45
CA SER A 56 -8.22 7.86 -16.25
C SER A 56 -7.04 7.62 -17.21
N GLY A 57 -7.19 6.76 -18.22
CA GLY A 57 -6.12 6.40 -19.16
C GLY A 57 -4.98 5.57 -18.56
N ARG A 58 -5.22 4.89 -17.43
CA ARG A 58 -4.23 4.08 -16.71
C ARG A 58 -4.46 2.58 -16.93
N PRO A 59 -3.40 1.75 -16.93
CA PRO A 59 -3.54 0.31 -17.05
C PRO A 59 -4.25 -0.27 -15.81
N PRO A 60 -4.95 -1.42 -15.96
CA PRO A 60 -5.59 -2.09 -14.85
C PRO A 60 -4.56 -2.57 -13.82
N MET A 61 -4.93 -2.50 -12.54
CA MET A 61 -4.07 -2.89 -11.43
C MET A 61 -4.51 -4.23 -10.85
N GLN A 62 -3.56 -5.14 -10.63
CA GLN A 62 -3.82 -6.39 -9.91
C GLN A 62 -3.97 -6.13 -8.41
N GLY A 63 -4.84 -6.88 -7.74
CA GLY A 63 -5.04 -6.73 -6.30
C GLY A 63 -3.77 -6.91 -5.46
N HIS A 64 -2.86 -7.80 -5.89
CA HIS A 64 -1.56 -7.97 -5.22
C HIS A 64 -0.68 -6.71 -5.34
N GLY A 65 -0.76 -6.00 -6.46
CA GLY A 65 -0.06 -4.75 -6.69
C GLY A 65 -0.44 -3.64 -5.70
N ILE A 66 -1.69 -3.65 -5.20
CA ILE A 66 -2.14 -2.70 -4.16
C ILE A 66 -1.36 -2.92 -2.86
N ARG A 67 -1.16 -4.19 -2.47
CA ARG A 67 -0.40 -4.55 -1.25
C ARG A 67 1.08 -4.18 -1.39
N ILE A 68 1.68 -4.45 -2.55
CA ILE A 68 3.06 -4.03 -2.86
C ILE A 68 3.19 -2.50 -2.79
N GLY A 69 2.30 -1.78 -3.47
CA GLY A 69 2.31 -0.31 -3.51
C GLY A 69 2.13 0.32 -2.14
N SER A 70 1.26 -0.25 -1.28
CA SER A 70 1.08 0.22 0.11
C SER A 70 2.36 0.08 0.93
N THR A 71 3.02 -1.08 0.84
CA THR A 71 4.31 -1.38 1.49
C THR A 71 5.35 -0.33 1.09
N LEU A 72 5.51 -0.13 -0.22
CA LEU A 72 6.44 0.84 -0.77
C LEU A 72 6.12 2.27 -0.29
N LYS A 73 4.84 2.65 -0.27
CA LYS A 73 4.41 3.99 0.17
C LYS A 73 4.78 4.28 1.62
N TYR A 74 4.68 3.28 2.50
CA TYR A 74 5.08 3.46 3.89
C TYR A 74 6.60 3.54 4.06
N LEU A 75 7.36 2.70 3.36
CA LEU A 75 8.81 2.72 3.43
C LEU A 75 9.39 4.06 2.91
N LEU A 76 8.79 4.62 1.86
CA LEU A 76 9.14 5.97 1.37
C LEU A 76 8.78 7.10 2.35
N ARG A 77 7.98 6.82 3.39
CA ARG A 77 7.70 7.74 4.50
C ARG A 77 8.58 7.44 5.73
N ASN A 78 9.68 6.72 5.53
CA ASN A 78 10.64 6.32 6.57
C ASN A 78 10.00 5.51 7.71
N ILE A 79 8.92 4.77 7.43
CA ILE A 79 8.41 3.81 8.42
C ILE A 79 9.38 2.62 8.48
N PRO A 80 9.84 2.22 9.67
CA PRO A 80 10.78 1.11 9.83
C PRO A 80 10.32 -0.23 9.24
N PHE A 81 11.27 -1.04 8.77
CA PHE A 81 11.01 -2.33 8.13
C PHE A 81 10.25 -3.31 9.02
N ASP A 82 10.59 -3.39 10.31
CA ASP A 82 9.95 -4.22 11.32
C ASP A 82 8.48 -3.80 11.54
N VAL A 83 8.21 -2.49 11.61
CA VAL A 83 6.84 -1.96 11.71
C VAL A 83 6.01 -2.34 10.48
N ILE A 84 6.62 -2.30 9.29
CA ILE A 84 5.96 -2.73 8.05
C ILE A 84 5.74 -4.23 8.00
N LYS A 85 6.71 -5.03 8.46
CA LYS A 85 6.56 -6.48 8.62
C LYS A 85 5.33 -6.83 9.45
N VAL A 86 5.18 -6.18 10.60
CA VAL A 86 4.02 -6.32 11.50
C VAL A 86 2.73 -5.84 10.82
N LYS A 87 2.73 -4.64 10.21
CA LYS A 87 1.53 -4.07 9.55
C LYS A 87 1.02 -4.93 8.41
N GLY A 88 1.91 -5.49 7.60
CA GLY A 88 1.54 -6.40 6.53
C GLY A 88 1.23 -7.82 7.02
N ARG A 89 1.46 -8.13 8.30
CA ARG A 89 1.30 -9.48 8.86
C ARG A 89 2.17 -10.51 8.14
N TRP A 90 3.40 -10.13 7.79
CA TRP A 90 4.37 -11.06 7.22
C TRP A 90 5.11 -11.79 8.33
N ALA A 91 5.12 -13.12 8.27
CA ALA A 91 5.91 -13.94 9.18
C ALA A 91 7.41 -13.90 8.86
N SER A 92 7.76 -13.81 7.58
CA SER A 92 9.13 -13.78 7.07
C SER A 92 9.47 -12.48 6.34
N ASP A 93 10.71 -12.34 5.90
CA ASP A 93 11.20 -11.17 5.15
C ASP A 93 10.88 -11.24 3.64
N ALA A 94 9.92 -12.10 3.25
CA ALA A 94 9.47 -12.22 1.86
C ALA A 94 8.98 -10.88 1.26
N PHE A 95 8.56 -9.93 2.11
CA PHE A 95 8.14 -8.60 1.67
C PHE A 95 9.29 -7.74 1.12
N LEU A 96 10.56 -8.08 1.42
CA LEU A 96 11.72 -7.39 0.88
C LEU A 96 11.85 -7.55 -0.65
N VAL A 97 11.29 -8.63 -1.22
CA VAL A 97 11.27 -8.83 -2.68
C VAL A 97 10.37 -7.80 -3.39
N TYR A 98 9.47 -7.14 -2.65
CA TYR A 98 8.55 -6.14 -3.21
C TYR A 98 9.13 -4.73 -3.25
N LEU A 99 10.40 -4.54 -2.87
CA LEU A 99 11.05 -3.24 -2.91
C LEU A 99 11.47 -2.90 -4.34
N CYS A 100 11.07 -1.74 -4.84
CA CYS A 100 11.48 -1.26 -6.17
C CYS A 100 12.36 0.01 -6.12
N ARG A 101 12.30 0.79 -5.03
CA ARG A 101 13.04 2.05 -4.87
C ARG A 101 14.15 1.94 -3.82
N HIS A 102 15.00 0.92 -3.96
CA HIS A 102 16.04 0.56 -2.99
C HIS A 102 16.88 1.76 -2.53
N ALA A 103 17.41 2.57 -3.45
CA ALA A 103 18.23 3.73 -3.08
C ALA A 103 17.49 4.72 -2.17
N GLN A 104 16.24 5.07 -2.49
CA GLN A 104 15.45 6.01 -1.68
C GLN A 104 15.09 5.43 -0.32
N ILE A 105 14.77 4.13 -0.28
CA ILE A 105 14.37 3.44 0.95
C ILE A 105 15.57 3.25 1.88
N LEU A 106 16.74 2.90 1.33
CA LEU A 106 17.93 2.54 2.11
C LEU A 106 18.80 3.75 2.49
N ALA A 107 18.72 4.87 1.75
CA ALA A 107 19.55 6.04 2.01
C ALA A 107 19.50 6.54 3.48
N PRO A 108 18.34 6.67 4.15
CA PRO A 108 18.29 7.06 5.55
C PRO A 108 19.03 6.08 6.47
N TYR A 109 18.90 4.77 6.22
CA TYR A 109 19.54 3.72 7.01
C TYR A 109 21.06 3.73 6.85
N MET A 110 21.54 3.91 5.61
CA MET A 110 22.96 4.02 5.31
C MET A 110 23.59 5.25 5.96
N GLN A 111 22.91 6.40 5.92
CA GLN A 111 23.39 7.63 6.56
C GLN A 111 23.48 7.50 8.08
N THR A 112 22.56 6.77 8.70
CA THR A 112 22.58 6.54 10.16
C THR A 112 23.67 5.55 10.60
N GLN A 113 24.26 4.78 9.68
CA GLN A 113 25.29 3.77 10.00
C GLN A 113 26.49 3.88 9.04
N PRO A 114 27.50 4.72 9.40
CA PRO A 114 28.66 4.97 8.54
C PRO A 114 29.42 3.72 8.10
N SER A 115 29.53 2.70 8.97
CA SER A 115 30.22 1.44 8.66
C SER A 115 29.51 0.59 7.59
N LEU A 116 28.17 0.61 7.56
CA LEU A 116 27.40 -0.05 6.51
C LEU A 116 27.49 0.72 5.20
N HIS A 117 27.54 2.06 5.26
CA HIS A 117 27.70 2.90 4.09
C HIS A 117 29.04 2.61 3.38
N GLU A 118 30.15 2.58 4.11
CA GLU A 118 31.47 2.22 3.59
C GLU A 118 31.48 0.82 2.96
N SER A 119 30.91 -0.16 3.65
CA SER A 119 30.82 -1.54 3.15
C SER A 119 30.01 -1.62 1.86
N PHE A 120 28.91 -0.87 1.76
CA PHE A 120 28.07 -0.79 0.58
C PHE A 120 28.80 -0.12 -0.60
N LEU A 121 29.47 1.00 -0.35
CA LEU A 121 30.26 1.69 -1.38
C LEU A 121 31.34 0.77 -1.95
N ARG A 122 32.03 0.01 -1.10
CA ARG A 122 33.04 -0.98 -1.54
C ARG A 122 32.47 -2.09 -2.43
N LEU A 123 31.22 -2.50 -2.20
CA LEU A 123 30.56 -3.57 -2.96
C LEU A 123 29.92 -3.08 -4.26
N THR A 124 29.59 -1.79 -4.37
CA THR A 124 28.77 -1.25 -5.47
C THR A 124 29.51 -0.31 -6.40
N LEU A 125 30.59 0.33 -5.93
CA LEU A 125 31.46 1.11 -6.80
C LEU A 125 32.39 0.18 -7.58
N PRO A 126 32.52 0.35 -8.90
CA PRO A 126 33.54 -0.36 -9.66
C PRO A 126 34.93 0.03 -9.14
N PRO A 127 35.92 -0.88 -9.20
CA PRO A 127 37.29 -0.55 -8.81
C PRO A 127 37.76 0.65 -9.63
N ILE A 128 38.31 1.64 -8.93
CA ILE A 128 38.89 2.85 -9.55
C ILE A 128 40.00 2.36 -10.49
N ARG A 129 39.82 2.62 -11.80
CA ARG A 129 40.82 2.33 -12.83
C ARG A 129 41.85 3.45 -12.89
#